data_AF-A0A846ZRR0-F1
#
_entry.id   AF-A0A846ZRR0-F1
#
_cell.length_a   1.000
_cell.length_b   1.000
_cell.length_c   1.000
_cell.angle_alpha   90.00
_cell.angle_beta   90.00
_cell.angle_gamma   90.00
#
_symmetry.space_group_name_H-M   'P 1'
#
loop_
_entity.id
_entity.type
_entity.pdbx_description
1 polymer ?
#
loop_
_entity_poly.entity_id
_entity_poly.type
_entity_poly.pdbx_seq_one_letter_code
_entity_poly.pdbx_strand_id
1 'polypeptide(L)'
;MKKTNKKGFTLIELLAVIVILGIILIIAIPSISAAILNARKNAYVDTAIQLVDGVRMAALSNPALLPSGAETTNVSISAIKLEKGSNSKSPFGNEYEPMSYVQITSSGEDYIYSICLMDNKGNGIINTTDNTPVKIVEGDTSQVKLGLTERCTTVTTIPNEALYGE
;
A
#
# COMPACT_ATOMS: atom_id res chain seq x y z
N MET A 1 -33.83 -59.04 11.48
CA MET A 1 -33.55 -57.90 12.38
C MET A 1 -32.13 -57.39 12.11
N LYS A 2 -31.97 -56.12 11.71
CA LYS A 2 -30.67 -55.52 11.35
C LYS A 2 -30.04 -54.90 12.61
N LYS A 3 -28.99 -55.53 13.17
CA LYS A 3 -28.21 -54.97 14.29
C LYS A 3 -27.34 -53.83 13.77
N THR A 4 -27.65 -52.59 14.15
CA THR A 4 -26.76 -51.44 13.91
C THR A 4 -25.67 -51.41 14.99
N ASN A 5 -24.44 -51.76 14.63
CA ASN A 5 -23.28 -51.54 15.48
C ASN A 5 -22.99 -50.03 15.53
N LYS A 6 -23.31 -49.38 16.65
CA LYS A 6 -22.84 -48.03 16.94
C LYS A 6 -21.53 -48.13 17.70
N LYS A 7 -20.40 -48.23 16.99
CA LYS A 7 -19.09 -47.98 17.59
C LYS A 7 -19.01 -46.47 17.85
N GLY A 8 -19.06 -46.07 19.12
CA GLY A 8 -18.84 -44.68 19.53
C GLY A 8 -17.35 -44.36 19.46
N PHE A 9 -17.02 -43.17 18.95
CA PHE A 9 -15.69 -42.59 19.11
C PHE A 9 -15.39 -42.43 20.59
N THR A 10 -14.19 -42.81 21.00
CA THR A 10 -13.75 -42.61 22.39
C THR A 10 -13.23 -41.19 22.57
N LEU A 11 -13.39 -40.62 23.77
CA LEU A 11 -12.90 -39.27 24.06
C LEU A 11 -11.38 -39.14 23.89
N ILE A 12 -10.63 -40.23 24.12
CA ILE A 12 -9.17 -40.25 23.97
C ILE A 12 -8.72 -40.10 22.51
N GLU A 13 -9.46 -40.67 21.56
CA GLU A 13 -9.17 -40.51 20.12
C GLU A 13 -9.37 -39.05 19.69
N LEU A 14 -10.46 -38.42 20.14
CA LEU A 14 -10.68 -37.00 19.88
C LEU A 14 -9.65 -36.10 20.58
N LEU A 15 -9.28 -36.46 21.82
CA LEU A 15 -8.28 -35.73 22.59
C LEU A 15 -6.90 -35.74 21.91
N ALA A 16 -6.46 -36.90 21.41
CA ALA A 16 -5.19 -37.01 20.71
C ALA A 16 -5.12 -36.09 19.48
N VAL A 17 -6.22 -36.00 18.71
CA VAL A 17 -6.28 -35.16 17.50
C VAL A 17 -6.20 -33.67 17.84
N ILE A 18 -6.96 -33.19 18.84
CA ILE A 18 -6.93 -31.78 19.22
C ILE A 18 -5.58 -31.36 19.80
N VAL A 19 -4.88 -32.27 20.50
CA VAL A 19 -3.53 -32.02 21.02
C VAL A 19 -2.55 -31.81 19.87
N ILE A 20 -2.57 -32.68 18.85
CA ILE A 20 -1.71 -32.55 17.68
C ILE A 20 -2.03 -31.26 16.90
N LEU A 21 -3.31 -30.96 16.66
CA LEU A 21 -3.73 -29.72 16.00
C LEU A 21 -3.29 -28.48 16.81
N GLY A 22 -3.38 -28.53 18.14
CA GLY A 22 -2.93 -27.45 19.01
C GLY A 22 -1.44 -27.15 18.88
N ILE A 23 -0.59 -28.18 18.83
CA ILE A 23 0.86 -28.03 18.65
C ILE A 23 1.17 -27.39 17.29
N ILE A 24 0.50 -27.83 16.22
CA ILE A 24 0.69 -27.28 14.87
C ILE A 24 0.29 -25.80 14.83
N LEU A 25 -0.84 -25.42 15.44
CA LEU A 25 -1.32 -24.05 15.45
C LEU A 25 -0.36 -23.08 16.14
N ILE A 26 0.25 -23.48 17.27
CA ILE A 26 1.20 -22.64 18.01
C ILE A 26 2.39 -22.23 17.12
N ILE A 27 2.90 -23.15 16.30
CA ILE A 27 4.03 -22.89 15.39
C ILE A 27 3.57 -22.12 14.14
N ALA A 28 2.36 -22.40 13.65
CA ALA A 28 1.87 -21.83 12.40
C ALA A 28 1.46 -20.34 12.50
N ILE A 29 0.83 -19.92 13.61
CA ILE A 29 0.31 -18.55 13.79
C ILE A 29 1.34 -17.45 13.51
N PRO A 30 2.56 -17.47 14.11
CA PRO A 30 3.54 -16.40 13.86
C PRO A 30 4.01 -16.38 12.40
N SER A 31 4.22 -17.55 11.79
CA SER A 31 4.66 -17.65 10.39
C SER A 31 3.61 -17.12 9.40
N ILE A 32 2.34 -17.51 9.59
CA ILE A 32 1.22 -17.02 8.76
C ILE A 32 1.04 -15.52 8.93
N SER A 33 1.15 -15.00 10.15
CA SER A 33 1.02 -13.56 10.41
C SER A 33 2.10 -12.74 9.71
N ALA A 34 3.35 -13.22 9.72
CA ALA A 34 4.45 -12.58 8.99
C ALA A 34 4.25 -12.65 7.47
N ALA A 35 3.77 -13.79 6.95
CA ALA A 35 3.47 -13.93 5.53
C ALA A 35 2.36 -12.95 5.07
N ILE A 36 1.29 -12.81 5.85
CA ILE A 36 0.22 -11.83 5.59
C ILE A 36 0.76 -10.41 5.63
N LEU A 37 1.62 -10.09 6.61
CA LEU A 37 2.23 -8.77 6.72
C LEU A 37 3.04 -8.41 5.47
N ASN A 38 3.89 -9.32 5.01
CA ASN A 38 4.69 -9.13 3.81
C ASN A 38 3.82 -9.02 2.55
N ALA A 39 2.76 -9.83 2.44
CA ALA A 39 1.81 -9.73 1.33
C ALA A 39 1.11 -8.35 1.29
N ARG A 40 0.73 -7.81 2.46
CA ARG A 40 0.16 -6.45 2.55
C ARG A 40 1.17 -5.39 2.18
N LYS A 41 2.44 -5.51 2.61
CA LYS A 41 3.50 -4.58 2.20
C LYS A 41 3.76 -4.63 0.70
N ASN A 42 3.84 -5.80 0.09
CA ASN A 42 3.96 -5.97 -1.36
C ASN A 42 2.82 -5.25 -2.08
N ALA A 43 1.57 -5.53 -1.71
CA ALA A 43 0.41 -4.87 -2.29
C ALA A 43 0.44 -3.34 -2.10
N TYR A 44 1.07 -2.84 -1.02
CA TYR A 44 1.22 -1.41 -0.77
C TYR A 44 2.20 -0.78 -1.76
N VAL A 45 3.33 -1.44 -1.99
CA VAL A 45 4.31 -1.03 -3.03
C VAL A 45 3.63 -1.03 -4.40
N ASP A 46 2.89 -2.08 -4.74
CA ASP A 46 2.18 -2.18 -6.02
C ASP A 46 1.15 -1.06 -6.20
N THR A 47 0.42 -0.72 -5.14
CA THR A 47 -0.55 0.40 -5.15
C THR A 47 0.15 1.74 -5.34
N ALA A 48 1.30 1.94 -4.69
CA ALA A 48 2.09 3.16 -4.86
C ALA A 48 2.62 3.30 -6.30
N ILE A 49 3.06 2.20 -6.91
CA ILE A 49 3.47 2.17 -8.33
C ILE A 49 2.31 2.53 -9.24
N GLN A 50 1.13 1.94 -9.03
CA GLN A 50 -0.06 2.24 -9.82
C GLN A 50 -0.47 3.72 -9.74
N LEU A 51 -0.35 4.34 -8.56
CA LEU A 51 -0.60 5.78 -8.38
C LEU A 51 0.43 6.63 -9.12
N VAL A 52 1.71 6.28 -9.02
CA VAL A 52 2.80 6.95 -9.75
C VAL A 52 2.61 6.82 -11.26
N ASP A 53 2.26 5.63 -11.76
CA ASP A 53 2.01 5.39 -13.17
C ASP A 53 0.77 6.14 -13.66
N GLY A 54 -0.29 6.22 -12.85
CA GLY A 54 -1.46 7.05 -13.15
C GLY A 54 -1.10 8.52 -13.35
N VAL A 55 -0.23 9.07 -12.49
CA VAL A 55 0.26 10.45 -12.62
C VAL A 55 1.20 10.61 -13.80
N ARG A 56 2.07 9.63 -14.06
CA ARG A 56 2.93 9.62 -15.24
C ARG A 56 2.10 9.66 -16.52
N MET A 57 1.07 8.83 -16.63
CA MET A 57 0.17 8.82 -17.78
C MET A 57 -0.59 10.14 -17.92
N ALA A 58 -1.11 10.70 -16.81
CA ALA A 58 -1.77 12.01 -16.82
C ALA A 58 -0.83 13.12 -17.29
N ALA A 59 0.43 13.11 -16.85
CA ALA A 59 1.43 14.10 -17.24
C ALA A 59 1.86 13.96 -18.72
N LEU A 60 1.84 12.75 -19.28
CA LEU A 60 2.05 12.52 -20.71
C LEU A 60 0.87 13.05 -21.55
N SER A 61 -0.37 12.94 -21.05
CA SER A 61 -1.54 13.51 -21.73
C SER A 61 -1.68 15.02 -21.57
N ASN A 62 -1.25 15.57 -20.44
CA ASN A 62 -1.33 16.99 -20.13
C ASN A 62 0.05 17.52 -19.69
N PRO A 63 0.85 18.06 -20.63
CA PRO A 63 2.17 18.62 -20.32
C PRO A 63 2.16 19.77 -19.31
N ALA A 64 1.00 20.40 -19.03
CA ALA A 64 0.89 21.43 -18.00
C ALA A 64 1.15 20.90 -16.57
N LEU A 65 1.10 19.58 -16.37
CA LEU A 65 1.47 18.94 -15.11
C LEU A 65 2.98 18.79 -14.95
N LEU A 66 3.73 18.84 -16.05
CA LEU A 66 5.18 18.68 -16.01
C LEU A 66 5.81 20.00 -15.53
N PRO A 67 6.63 19.97 -14.47
CA PRO A 67 7.31 21.16 -14.02
C PRO A 67 8.32 21.64 -15.07
N SER A 68 8.53 22.96 -15.14
CA SER A 68 9.54 23.58 -15.99
C SER A 68 10.77 23.99 -15.16
N GLY A 69 11.98 23.76 -15.67
CA GLY A 69 13.21 24.09 -14.93
C GLY A 69 13.42 23.23 -13.68
N ALA A 70 13.80 23.83 -12.54
CA ALA A 70 14.08 23.13 -11.27
C ALA A 70 12.84 23.04 -10.35
N GLU A 71 11.64 23.17 -10.91
CA GLU A 71 10.39 23.16 -10.15
C GLU A 71 9.88 21.74 -9.86
N THR A 72 8.95 21.64 -8.91
CA THR A 72 8.27 20.40 -8.55
C THR A 72 6.77 20.56 -8.66
N THR A 73 6.11 19.58 -9.26
CA THR A 73 4.65 19.48 -9.29
C THR A 73 4.18 18.42 -8.30
N ASN A 74 3.17 18.72 -7.49
CA ASN A 74 2.56 17.74 -6.59
C ASN A 74 1.11 17.46 -6.98
N VAL A 75 0.77 16.17 -7.04
CA VAL A 75 -0.53 15.66 -7.44
C VAL A 75 -1.13 14.87 -6.28
N SER A 76 -2.27 15.32 -5.74
CA SER A 76 -2.96 14.60 -4.66
C SER A 76 -3.44 13.23 -5.14
N ILE A 77 -3.33 12.20 -4.29
CA ILE A 77 -3.81 10.86 -4.64
C ILE A 77 -5.33 10.79 -4.86
N SER A 78 -6.07 11.70 -4.23
CA SER A 78 -7.54 11.76 -4.32
C SER A 78 -8.00 12.09 -5.74
N ALA A 79 -7.14 12.78 -6.48
CA ALA A 79 -7.38 13.23 -7.83
C ALA A 79 -6.99 12.17 -8.87
N ILE A 80 -6.18 11.17 -8.50
CA ILE A 80 -5.70 10.13 -9.40
C ILE A 80 -6.80 9.09 -9.58
N LYS A 81 -7.22 8.90 -10.83
CA LYS A 81 -8.13 7.83 -11.23
C LYS A 81 -7.32 6.59 -11.59
N LEU A 82 -7.61 5.49 -10.89
CA LEU A 82 -6.98 4.20 -11.13
C LEU A 82 -7.90 3.31 -11.96
N GLU A 83 -7.33 2.64 -12.98
CA GLU A 83 -8.04 1.65 -13.80
C GLU A 83 -8.38 0.38 -13.00
N LYS A 84 -7.59 0.08 -11.96
CA LYS A 84 -7.77 -1.07 -11.07
C LYS A 84 -7.45 -0.67 -9.63
N GLY A 85 -8.28 -1.13 -8.69
CA GLY A 85 -8.13 -0.80 -7.26
C GLY A 85 -8.86 0.47 -6.85
N SER A 86 -8.73 0.85 -5.58
CA SER A 86 -9.30 2.07 -5.02
C SER A 86 -8.18 2.89 -4.38
N ASN A 87 -8.13 4.18 -4.71
CA ASN A 87 -7.24 5.15 -4.07
C ASN A 87 -7.74 5.59 -2.68
N SER A 88 -8.82 4.98 -2.17
CA SER A 88 -9.43 5.36 -0.90
C SER A 88 -8.91 4.54 0.28
N LYS A 89 -8.44 3.30 0.05
CA LYS A 89 -8.01 2.40 1.13
C LYS A 89 -6.66 1.74 0.85
N SER A 90 -5.84 1.65 1.89
CA SER A 90 -4.59 0.91 1.88
C SER A 90 -4.82 -0.60 1.94
N PRO A 91 -3.82 -1.42 1.54
CA PRO A 91 -3.83 -2.87 1.73
C PRO A 91 -3.94 -3.33 3.20
N PHE A 92 -3.81 -2.42 4.16
CA PHE A 92 -4.09 -2.67 5.57
C PHE A 92 -5.55 -2.43 5.96
N GLY A 93 -6.39 -1.99 5.01
CA GLY A 93 -7.82 -1.74 5.19
C GLY A 93 -8.17 -0.35 5.73
N ASN A 94 -7.15 0.50 5.94
CA ASN A 94 -7.31 1.86 6.44
C ASN A 94 -7.48 2.86 5.31
N GLU A 95 -8.09 4.01 5.59
CA GLU A 95 -8.20 5.07 4.58
C GLU A 95 -6.84 5.76 4.40
N TYR A 96 -6.52 6.11 3.15
CA TYR A 96 -5.36 6.95 2.88
C TYR A 96 -5.56 8.37 3.41
N GLU A 97 -4.47 9.00 3.81
CA GLU A 97 -4.49 10.38 4.25
C GLU A 97 -4.72 11.34 3.08
N PRO A 98 -5.51 12.41 3.25
CA PRO A 98 -5.74 13.41 2.22
C PRO A 98 -4.45 14.10 1.74
N MET A 99 -3.45 14.15 2.63
CA MET A 99 -2.14 14.75 2.39
C MET A 99 -1.18 13.82 1.64
N SER A 100 -1.61 12.64 1.20
CA SER A 100 -0.80 11.78 0.34
C SER A 100 -0.75 12.34 -1.09
N TYR A 101 0.42 12.35 -1.70
CA TYR A 101 0.63 12.90 -3.04
C TYR A 101 1.78 12.22 -3.78
N VAL A 102 1.74 12.34 -5.11
CA VAL A 102 2.86 12.03 -6.00
C VAL A 102 3.53 13.35 -6.38
N GLN A 103 4.85 13.39 -6.30
CA GLN A 103 5.67 14.51 -6.72
C GLN A 103 6.39 14.18 -8.03
N ILE A 104 6.35 15.13 -8.96
CA ILE A 104 7.11 15.13 -10.20
C ILE A 104 8.21 16.17 -10.06
N THR A 105 9.46 15.74 -10.23
CA THR A 105 10.64 16.60 -10.18
C THR A 105 11.37 16.52 -11.51
N SER A 106 11.66 17.67 -12.10
CA SER A 106 12.48 17.76 -13.32
C SER A 106 13.94 17.43 -13.01
N SER A 107 14.53 16.54 -13.81
CA SER A 107 15.91 16.11 -13.72
C SER A 107 16.58 16.22 -15.09
N GLY A 108 16.80 17.45 -15.53
CA GLY A 108 17.32 17.73 -16.87
C GLY A 108 16.25 17.50 -17.94
N GLU A 109 16.44 16.47 -18.78
CA GLU A 109 15.46 16.07 -19.81
C GLU A 109 14.46 15.01 -19.31
N ASP A 110 14.74 14.40 -18.15
CA ASP A 110 13.90 13.35 -17.57
C ASP A 110 13.06 13.86 -16.38
N TYR A 111 11.99 13.13 -16.07
CA TYR A 111 11.16 13.39 -14.90
C TYR A 111 11.29 12.27 -13.86
N ILE A 112 11.58 12.65 -12.62
CA ILE A 112 11.60 11.75 -11.48
C ILE A 112 10.24 11.82 -10.79
N TYR A 113 9.63 10.65 -10.60
CA TYR A 113 8.38 10.51 -9.88
C TYR A 113 8.66 9.90 -8.51
N SER A 114 8.28 10.61 -7.46
CA SER A 114 8.38 10.18 -6.06
C SER A 114 7.00 10.24 -5.43
N ILE A 115 6.74 9.46 -4.39
CA ILE A 115 5.44 9.44 -3.73
C ILE A 115 5.59 9.55 -2.21
N CYS A 116 4.68 10.30 -1.60
CA CYS A 116 4.42 10.23 -0.18
C CYS A 116 3.01 9.65 -0.02
N LEU A 117 2.92 8.42 0.49
CA LEU A 117 1.68 7.68 0.60
C LEU A 117 1.54 7.16 2.01
N MET A 118 0.47 7.54 2.69
CA MET A 118 0.26 7.26 4.10
C MET A 118 -1.21 6.93 4.36
N ASP A 119 -1.47 5.98 5.26
CA ASP A 119 -2.82 5.71 5.78
C ASP A 119 -3.04 6.33 7.15
N ASN A 120 -4.31 6.41 7.56
CA ASN A 120 -4.70 7.03 8.83
C ASN A 120 -4.18 6.30 10.09
N LYS A 121 -3.57 5.12 9.95
CA LYS A 121 -2.88 4.39 11.02
C LYS A 121 -1.36 4.56 10.97
N GLY A 122 -0.83 5.35 10.04
CA GLY A 122 0.60 5.58 9.88
C GLY A 122 1.33 4.47 9.14
N ASN A 123 0.63 3.63 8.38
CA ASN A 123 1.29 2.71 7.45
C ASN A 123 1.48 3.44 6.12
N GLY A 124 2.72 3.48 5.64
CA GLY A 124 3.04 4.32 4.51
C GLY A 124 4.45 4.18 3.97
N ILE A 125 4.66 4.91 2.88
CA ILE A 125 5.94 5.11 2.21
C ILE A 125 6.24 6.61 2.26
N ILE A 126 7.27 6.95 3.01
CA ILE A 126 7.74 8.31 3.27
C ILE A 126 9.20 8.25 3.70
N ASN A 127 9.96 9.30 3.43
CA ASN A 127 11.25 9.50 4.04
C ASN A 127 11.05 9.99 5.48
N THR A 128 11.37 9.15 6.46
CA THR A 128 11.12 9.46 7.89
C THR A 128 12.07 10.51 8.47
N THR A 129 13.10 10.93 7.74
CA THR A 129 14.05 11.93 8.23
C THR A 129 13.56 13.36 8.02
N ASP A 130 12.84 13.59 6.92
CA ASP A 130 12.40 14.93 6.48
C ASP A 130 10.94 14.99 6.01
N ASN A 131 10.22 13.87 6.11
CA ASN A 131 8.83 13.68 5.71
C ASN A 131 8.56 13.93 4.22
N THR A 132 9.57 13.69 3.38
CA THR A 132 9.51 13.89 1.92
C THR A 132 9.08 12.63 1.15
N PRO A 133 8.60 12.79 -0.10
CA PRO A 133 8.26 11.67 -0.96
C PRO A 133 9.50 10.85 -1.37
N VAL A 134 9.31 9.54 -1.55
CA VAL A 134 10.37 8.58 -1.89
C VAL A 134 10.14 8.03 -3.29
N LYS A 135 11.23 7.80 -4.04
CA LYS A 135 11.16 7.05 -5.30
C LYS A 135 10.90 5.57 -5.00
N ILE A 136 9.75 5.07 -5.46
CA ILE A 136 9.37 3.68 -5.23
C ILE A 136 10.25 2.73 -6.03
N VAL A 137 10.67 1.63 -5.40
CA VAL A 137 11.34 0.52 -6.07
C VAL A 137 10.42 -0.70 -6.02
N GLU A 138 10.14 -1.27 -7.19
CA GLU A 138 9.30 -2.45 -7.33
C GLU A 138 9.86 -3.63 -6.52
N GLY A 139 8.98 -4.29 -5.76
CA GLY A 139 9.34 -5.39 -4.88
C GLY A 139 10.04 -5.01 -3.57
N ASP A 140 10.41 -3.74 -3.36
CA ASP A 140 11.09 -3.31 -2.14
C ASP A 140 10.11 -2.98 -0.99
N THR A 141 9.71 -4.01 -0.26
CA THR A 141 8.85 -3.86 0.93
C THR A 141 9.48 -3.12 2.10
N SER A 142 10.80 -2.88 2.09
CA SER A 142 11.48 -2.17 3.17
C SER A 142 11.10 -0.68 3.22
N GLN A 143 10.59 -0.16 2.11
CA GLN A 143 10.06 1.20 1.97
C GLN A 143 8.72 1.37 2.69
N VAL A 144 7.98 0.28 2.93
CA VAL A 144 6.72 0.30 3.66
C VAL A 144 6.99 0.25 5.16
N LYS A 145 6.79 1.40 5.80
CA LYS A 145 6.85 1.58 7.25
C LYS A 145 5.45 1.47 7.84
N LEU A 146 5.38 1.04 9.09
CA LEU A 146 4.12 0.77 9.79
C LEU A 146 4.06 1.58 11.07
N GLY A 147 2.88 2.10 11.39
CA GLY A 147 2.64 2.83 12.64
C GLY A 147 3.49 4.09 12.83
N LEU A 148 3.88 4.77 11.74
CA LEU A 148 4.61 6.04 11.79
C LEU A 148 3.77 7.14 12.45
N THR A 149 4.43 8.06 13.13
CA THR A 149 3.83 9.30 13.62
C THR A 149 3.97 10.43 12.61
N GLU A 150 5.06 10.41 11.86
CA GLU A 150 5.40 11.32 10.78
C GLU A 150 4.35 11.24 9.68
N ARG A 151 3.99 12.39 9.10
CA ARG A 151 2.95 12.52 8.06
C ARG A 151 3.54 13.23 6.86
N CYS A 152 2.96 12.98 5.69
CA CYS A 152 3.34 13.70 4.47
C CYS A 152 3.21 15.20 4.69
N THR A 153 4.30 15.94 4.55
CA THR A 153 4.31 17.39 4.68
C THR A 153 3.86 18.01 3.36
N THR A 154 3.04 19.07 3.45
CA THR A 154 2.49 19.76 2.28
C THR A 154 3.59 20.43 1.47
N VAL A 155 3.54 20.21 0.17
CA VAL A 155 4.03 21.14 -0.84
C VAL A 155 2.81 21.53 -1.68
N THR A 156 2.75 22.76 -2.18
CA THR A 156 1.66 23.29 -3.02
C THR A 156 1.24 22.25 -4.07
N THR A 157 0.00 21.75 -3.97
CA THR A 157 -0.55 20.75 -4.89
C THR A 157 -1.31 21.44 -6.01
N ILE A 158 -1.21 20.91 -7.22
CA ILE A 158 -2.06 21.35 -8.32
C ILE A 158 -3.50 20.90 -8.03
N PRO A 159 -4.52 21.76 -8.22
CA PRO A 159 -5.91 21.39 -8.01
C PRO A 159 -6.35 20.22 -8.92
N ASN A 160 -7.24 19.38 -8.39
CA ASN A 160 -7.70 18.12 -9.00
C ASN A 160 -8.23 18.29 -10.45
N GLU A 161 -8.78 19.46 -10.77
CA GLU A 161 -9.37 19.79 -12.08
C GLU A 161 -8.34 19.86 -13.21
N ALA A 162 -7.05 20.03 -12.90
CA ALA A 162 -6.00 20.15 -13.90
C ALA A 162 -5.49 18.79 -14.43
N LEU A 163 -5.84 17.66 -13.80
CA LEU A 163 -5.19 16.38 -14.10
C LEU A 163 -5.65 15.71 -15.39
N TYR A 164 -6.91 15.92 -15.78
CA TYR A 164 -7.50 15.22 -16.93
C TYR A 164 -7.89 16.13 -18.09
N GLY A 165 -7.69 17.44 -17.95
CA GLY A 165 -8.17 18.43 -18.94
C GLY A 165 -9.70 18.41 -19.07
N GLU A 166 -10.25 19.49 -19.60
CA GLU A 166 -11.59 19.43 -20.23
C GLU A 166 -11.48 18.89 -21.66
#